data_AF-A0A5S9M4R8-F1
#
_entry.id   AF-A0A5S9M4R8-F1
#
_cell.length_a   1.000
_cell.length_b   1.000
_cell.length_c   1.000
_cell.angle_alpha   90.00
_cell.angle_beta   90.00
_cell.angle_gamma   90.00
#
_symmetry.space_group_name_H-M   'P 1'
#
loop_
_entity.id
_entity.type
_entity.pdbx_description
1 polymer ?
#
loop_
_entity_poly.entity_id
_entity_poly.type
_entity_poly.pdbx_seq_one_letter_code
_entity_poly.pdbx_strand_id
1 'polypeptide(L)'
;MEKVLSSHVGVKINEWYKMIRQFSVPDAEILKAEVEREIERMVEDQDLLIYYQLMCFRHQLMLDYIKPSFDQSISALVDKIENSNHQLSGMLQYYNAFF
;
A
#
# COMPACT_ATOMS: atom_id res chain seq x y z
N MET A 1 -15.45 -1.57 -21.25
CA MET A 1 -14.25 -2.19 -20.65
C MET A 1 -14.74 -3.10 -19.54
N GLU A 2 -14.32 -4.36 -19.51
CA GLU A 2 -14.75 -5.33 -18.50
C GLU A 2 -14.14 -4.98 -17.14
N LYS A 3 -14.94 -4.99 -16.07
CA LYS A 3 -14.46 -4.69 -14.72
C LYS A 3 -13.74 -5.90 -14.12
N VAL A 4 -12.67 -5.65 -13.38
CA VAL A 4 -11.91 -6.69 -12.65
C VAL A 4 -12.55 -6.92 -11.27
N LEU A 5 -12.62 -8.17 -10.82
CA LEU A 5 -13.13 -8.49 -9.48
C LEU A 5 -12.13 -8.05 -8.40
N SER A 6 -12.60 -7.45 -7.31
CA SER A 6 -11.74 -7.00 -6.21
C SER A 6 -10.94 -8.14 -5.57
N SER A 7 -11.51 -9.34 -5.51
CA SER A 7 -10.83 -10.54 -5.03
C SER A 7 -9.60 -10.90 -5.86
N HIS A 8 -9.62 -10.68 -7.19
CA HIS A 8 -8.47 -10.91 -8.06
C HIS A 8 -7.33 -9.94 -7.73
N VAL A 9 -7.66 -8.66 -7.59
CA VAL A 9 -6.71 -7.62 -7.20
C VAL A 9 -6.14 -7.91 -5.81
N GLY A 10 -6.96 -8.38 -4.87
CA GLY A 10 -6.52 -8.79 -3.53
C GLY A 10 -5.49 -9.93 -3.54
N VAL A 11 -5.60 -10.90 -4.44
CA VAL A 11 -4.58 -11.95 -4.61
C VAL A 11 -3.25 -11.34 -5.06
N LYS A 12 -3.27 -10.40 -6.01
CA LYS A 12 -2.05 -9.71 -6.44
C LYS A 12 -1.43 -8.84 -5.35
N ILE A 13 -2.24 -8.17 -4.54
CA ILE A 13 -1.74 -7.43 -3.36
C ILE A 13 -1.04 -8.39 -2.37
N ASN A 14 -1.56 -9.62 -2.19
CA ASN A 14 -0.91 -10.62 -1.35
C ASN A 14 0.44 -11.09 -1.93
N GLU A 15 0.55 -11.23 -3.26
CA GLU A 15 1.81 -11.56 -3.94
C GLU A 15 2.82 -10.43 -3.81
N TRP A 16 2.35 -9.19 -3.99
CA TRP A 16 3.15 -7.99 -3.75
C TRP A 16 3.70 -7.96 -2.32
N TYR A 17 2.87 -8.26 -1.33
CA TYR A 17 3.28 -8.35 0.07
C TYR A 17 4.38 -9.39 0.31
N LYS A 18 4.34 -10.54 -0.38
CA LYS A 18 5.41 -11.55 -0.30
C LYS A 18 6.74 -10.98 -0.77
N MET A 19 6.74 -10.22 -1.88
CA MET A 19 7.96 -9.59 -2.41
C MET A 19 8.50 -8.52 -1.46
N ILE A 20 7.60 -7.72 -0.86
CA ILE A 20 7.97 -6.73 0.16
C ILE A 20 8.66 -7.39 1.36
N ARG A 21 8.11 -8.50 1.87
CA ARG A 21 8.70 -9.24 3.00
C ARG A 21 10.05 -9.87 2.68
N GLN A 22 10.31 -10.18 1.42
CA GLN A 22 11.57 -10.74 0.94
C GLN A 22 12.59 -9.65 0.57
N PHE A 23 12.22 -8.37 0.72
CA PHE A 23 13.03 -7.23 0.26
C PHE A 23 13.38 -7.32 -1.24
N SER A 24 12.57 -7.99 -2.06
CA SER A 24 12.74 -8.02 -3.52
C SER A 24 12.14 -6.74 -4.13
N VAL A 25 12.92 -5.66 -4.11
CA VAL A 25 12.49 -4.34 -4.60
C VAL A 25 12.03 -4.38 -6.07
N PRO A 26 12.79 -4.98 -7.03
CA PRO A 26 12.37 -4.96 -8.43
C PRO A 26 11.03 -5.64 -8.65
N ASP A 27 10.84 -6.82 -8.05
CA ASP A 27 9.58 -7.58 -8.18
C ASP A 27 8.43 -6.88 -7.49
N ALA A 28 8.68 -6.25 -6.33
CA ALA A 28 7.68 -5.49 -5.61
C ALA A 28 7.21 -4.25 -6.39
N GLU A 29 8.08 -3.57 -7.12
CA GLU A 29 7.71 -2.42 -7.97
C GLU A 29 6.90 -2.88 -9.20
N ILE A 30 7.25 -4.02 -9.82
CA ILE A 30 6.47 -4.60 -10.92
C ILE A 30 5.05 -4.93 -10.47
N LEU A 31 4.91 -5.64 -9.34
CA LEU A 31 3.61 -6.03 -8.81
C LEU A 31 2.78 -4.82 -8.35
N LYS A 32 3.41 -3.80 -7.78
CA LYS A 32 2.74 -2.54 -7.44
C LYS A 32 2.11 -1.89 -8.68
N ALA A 33 2.88 -1.75 -9.76
CA ALA A 33 2.40 -1.14 -10.99
C ALA A 33 1.28 -1.96 -11.66
N GLU A 34 1.29 -3.29 -11.52
CA GLU A 34 0.19 -4.14 -11.97
C GLU A 34 -1.08 -3.92 -11.15
N VAL A 35 -0.96 -3.90 -9.81
CA VAL A 35 -2.08 -3.64 -8.90
C VAL A 35 -2.71 -2.28 -9.19
N GLU A 36 -1.89 -1.22 -9.36
CA GLU A 36 -2.37 0.14 -9.67
C GLU A 36 -3.23 0.16 -10.95
N ARG A 37 -2.78 -0.51 -12.03
CA ARG A 37 -3.54 -0.61 -13.28
C ARG A 37 -4.85 -1.39 -13.15
N GLU A 38 -4.89 -2.40 -12.29
CA GLU A 38 -6.09 -3.21 -12.08
C GLU A 38 -7.10 -2.51 -11.16
N ILE A 39 -6.64 -1.76 -10.16
CA ILE A 39 -7.49 -0.94 -9.29
C ILE A 39 -8.31 0.06 -10.11
N GLU A 40 -7.74 0.69 -11.14
CA GLU A 40 -8.45 1.61 -12.04
C GLU A 40 -9.68 0.97 -12.74
N ARG A 41 -9.66 -0.36 -12.90
CA ARG A 41 -10.68 -1.13 -13.63
C ARG A 41 -11.50 -2.02 -12.70
N MET A 42 -11.24 -1.98 -11.40
CA MET A 42 -11.83 -2.86 -10.42
C MET A 42 -13.29 -2.49 -10.14
N VAL A 43 -14.10 -3.49 -9.78
CA VAL A 43 -15.37 -3.24 -9.08
C VAL A 43 -15.06 -2.56 -7.75
N GLU A 44 -15.76 -1.47 -7.44
CA GLU A 44 -15.49 -0.67 -6.24
C GLU A 44 -15.60 -1.53 -4.98
N ASP A 45 -14.54 -1.48 -4.17
CA ASP A 45 -14.39 -2.22 -2.93
C ASP A 45 -13.54 -1.37 -1.98
N GLN A 46 -14.18 -0.71 -1.03
CA GLN A 46 -13.50 0.24 -0.13
C GLN A 46 -12.51 -0.47 0.80
N ASP A 47 -12.83 -1.67 1.25
CA ASP A 47 -11.94 -2.45 2.12
C ASP A 47 -10.67 -2.83 1.37
N LEU A 48 -10.78 -3.19 0.09
CA LEU A 48 -9.61 -3.48 -0.74
C LEU A 48 -8.77 -2.22 -1.03
N LEU A 49 -9.39 -1.05 -1.22
CA LEU A 49 -8.67 0.21 -1.41
C LEU A 49 -7.88 0.60 -0.14
N ILE A 50 -8.44 0.35 1.04
CA ILE A 50 -7.73 0.50 2.31
C ILE A 50 -6.56 -0.48 2.39
N TYR A 51 -6.79 -1.75 2.05
CA TYR A 51 -5.73 -2.76 2.04
C TYR A 51 -4.58 -2.39 1.09
N TYR A 52 -4.90 -1.86 -0.08
CA TYR A 52 -3.93 -1.32 -1.02
C TYR A 52 -3.10 -0.17 -0.42
N GLN A 53 -3.73 0.81 0.23
CA GLN A 53 -3.03 1.93 0.86
C GLN A 53 -2.07 1.48 1.96
N LEU A 54 -2.49 0.51 2.79
CA LEU A 54 -1.63 -0.10 3.81
C LEU A 54 -0.42 -0.80 3.16
N MET A 55 -0.62 -1.45 2.02
CA MET A 55 0.47 -2.10 1.29
C MET A 55 1.46 -1.09 0.70
N CYS A 56 0.98 0.04 0.18
CA CYS A 56 1.83 1.15 -0.24
C CYS A 56 2.70 1.66 0.91
N PHE A 57 2.13 1.86 2.09
CA PHE A 57 2.89 2.25 3.28
C PHE A 57 3.95 1.21 3.63
N ARG A 58 3.59 -0.08 3.63
CA ARG A 58 4.54 -1.16 3.94
C ARG A 58 5.67 -1.29 2.90
N HIS A 59 5.38 -1.00 1.64
CA HIS A 59 6.39 -0.91 0.58
C HIS A 59 7.34 0.25 0.85
N GLN A 60 6.81 1.43 1.19
CA GLN A 60 7.65 2.60 1.51
C GLN A 60 8.61 2.29 2.68
N LEU A 61 8.11 1.66 3.74
CA LEU A 61 8.96 1.20 4.86
C LEU A 61 10.07 0.25 4.42
N MET A 62 9.84 -0.63 3.44
CA MET A 62 10.88 -1.51 2.90
C MET A 62 11.97 -0.68 2.19
N LEU A 63 11.58 0.31 1.38
CA LEU A 63 12.52 1.20 0.70
C LEU A 63 13.34 2.01 1.70
N ASP A 64 12.68 2.56 2.71
CA ASP A 64 13.31 3.36 3.77
C ASP A 64 14.28 2.51 4.62
N TYR A 65 13.99 1.23 4.82
CA TYR A 65 14.89 0.31 5.53
C TYR A 65 16.14 -0.04 4.70
N ILE A 66 16.00 -0.21 3.38
CA ILE A 66 17.13 -0.49 2.47
C ILE A 66 17.98 0.77 2.26
N LYS A 67 17.35 1.95 2.19
CA LYS A 67 18.00 3.24 2.10
C LYS A 67 17.44 4.14 3.20
N PRO A 68 18.01 4.14 4.41
CA PRO A 68 17.64 5.10 5.44
C PRO A 68 17.97 6.49 4.92
N SER A 69 16.98 7.13 4.32
CA SER A 69 17.04 8.54 3.95
C SER A 69 16.96 9.30 5.26
N PHE A 70 18.00 10.03 5.61
CA PHE A 70 18.14 10.72 6.90
C PHE A 70 17.01 11.74 7.24
N ASP A 71 16.05 11.97 6.33
CA ASP A 71 15.08 13.08 6.40
C ASP A 71 13.59 12.69 6.40
N GLN A 72 13.19 11.41 6.25
CA GLN A 72 11.76 11.04 6.25
C GLN A 72 11.38 10.19 7.46
N SER A 73 10.89 10.88 8.49
CA SER A 73 10.22 10.29 9.65
C SER A 73 8.95 9.56 9.23
N ILE A 74 8.68 8.38 9.82
CA ILE A 74 7.41 7.65 9.68
C ILE A 74 6.20 8.56 9.98
N SER A 75 6.33 9.53 10.89
CA SER A 75 5.26 10.48 11.18
C SER A 75 4.86 11.32 9.96
N ALA A 76 5.84 11.73 9.14
CA ALA A 76 5.58 12.55 7.95
C ALA A 76 4.84 11.76 6.86
N LEU A 77 5.03 10.44 6.81
CA LEU A 77 4.29 9.56 5.91
C LEU A 77 2.85 9.37 6.38
N VAL A 78 2.62 9.19 7.69
CA VAL A 78 1.28 9.09 8.28
C VAL A 78 0.49 10.37 8.04
N ASP A 79 1.09 11.54 8.29
CA ASP A 79 0.46 12.85 8.07
C ASP A 79 0.02 13.04 6.60
N LYS A 80 0.81 12.55 5.65
CA LYS A 80 0.49 12.66 4.21
C LYS A 80 -0.72 11.81 3.82
N ILE A 81 -0.90 10.65 4.44
CA ILE A 81 -2.03 9.74 4.20
C ILE A 81 -3.30 10.28 4.88
N GLU A 82 -3.21 10.77 6.12
CA GLU A 82 -4.35 11.38 6.82
C GLU A 82 -4.89 12.62 6.08
N ASN A 83 -4.01 13.44 5.50
CA ASN A 83 -4.39 14.64 4.74
C ASN A 83 -4.97 14.35 3.36
N SER A 84 -4.76 13.14 2.81
CA SER A 84 -5.29 12.76 1.49
C SER A 84 -6.60 11.99 1.57
N ASN A 85 -7.03 11.54 2.76
CA ASN A 85 -8.31 10.86 2.95
C ASN A 85 -8.86 11.09 4.38
N HIS A 86 -9.78 12.04 4.53
CA HIS A 86 -10.35 12.41 5.84
C HIS A 86 -11.15 11.28 6.53
N GLN A 87 -11.54 10.22 5.83
CA GLN A 87 -12.24 9.06 6.41
C GLN A 87 -11.32 8.03 7.08
N LEU A 88 -9.99 8.12 6.89
CA LEU A 88 -9.04 7.10 7.36
C LEU A 88 -8.41 7.38 8.73
N SER A 89 -8.65 8.55 9.34
CA SER A 89 -7.84 9.01 10.49
C SER A 89 -7.89 8.05 11.68
N GLY A 90 -9.05 7.48 12.00
CA GLY A 90 -9.17 6.53 13.12
C GLY A 90 -8.43 5.21 12.90
N MET A 91 -8.40 4.70 11.66
CA MET A 91 -7.73 3.43 11.35
C MET A 91 -6.21 3.62 11.23
N LEU A 92 -5.76 4.72 10.64
CA LEU A 92 -4.33 5.04 10.51
C LEU A 92 -3.68 5.31 11.87
N GLN A 93 -4.38 5.97 12.80
CA GLN A 93 -3.91 6.16 14.17
C GLN A 93 -3.71 4.83 14.90
N TYR A 94 -4.63 3.88 14.74
CA TYR A 94 -4.48 2.52 15.28
C TYR A 94 -3.23 1.82 14.71
N TYR A 95 -3.01 1.92 13.39
CA TYR A 95 -1.85 1.30 12.76
C TYR A 95 -0.52 1.97 13.12
N ASN A 96 -0.48 3.31 13.25
CA ASN A 96 0.70 4.03 13.76
C ASN A 96 1.06 3.56 15.17
N ALA A 97 0.08 3.36 16.04
CA ALA A 97 0.33 2.86 17.39
C ALA A 97 0.75 1.37 17.45
N PHE A 98 0.54 0.60 16.38
CA PHE A 98 0.80 -0.84 16.36
C PHE A 98 2.18 -1.22 15.78
N PHE A 99 2.82 -0.32 15.02
CA PHE A 99 4.13 -0.52 14.41
C PHE A 99 5.20 0.35 15.06
#